data_AF-A0A653P870-F1
#
_entry.id   AF-A0A653P870-F1
#
_cell.length_a   1.000
_cell.length_b   1.000
_cell.length_c   1.000
_cell.angle_alpha   90.00
_cell.angle_beta   90.00
_cell.angle_gamma   90.00
#
_symmetry.space_group_name_H-M   'P 1'
#
loop_
_entity.id
_entity.type
_entity.pdbx_description
1 polymer ?
#
loop_
_entity_poly.entity_id
_entity_poly.type
_entity_poly.pdbx_seq_one_letter_code
_entity_poly.pdbx_strand_id
1 'polypeptide(L)'
;MNVWPHVISMPLYLSLLLGIIVFFRKHYKLSAYFWLASLLTIPLWMMGNVDGWFRWAKIVSVIIPTIIVGFSRIAIYENKQGRIWNFLKRDEFLWFFYAILFLNIAEATIKDVTLGNYFNAACGFLLCVTIPFAPTFWKFAKEGYADLVAYTTGSWNFIYTSWNACFVYAESPTYFASSLCILLAAELYPVIKGRPELYITARIYTLAAHLLIRACYDIFPQVMNSSTWFNSEVLKSWGVINFVIIVPYVFWHMWQLHHNKAIISFKRAKVS
;
A
#
# COMPACT_ATOMS: atom_id res chain seq x y z
N MET A 1 4.77 27.45 16.89
CA MET A 1 4.28 26.33 16.07
C MET A 1 4.04 26.84 14.67
N ASN A 2 4.95 26.58 13.73
CA ASN A 2 4.71 26.96 12.34
C ASN A 2 3.86 25.86 11.72
N VAL A 3 2.55 26.10 11.60
CA VAL A 3 1.59 25.24 10.87
C VAL A 3 1.83 25.37 9.35
N TRP A 4 2.44 26.48 8.92
CA TRP A 4 2.72 26.85 7.54
C TRP A 4 3.53 25.83 6.71
N PRO A 5 4.61 25.21 7.23
CA PRO A 5 5.33 24.15 6.53
C PRO A 5 4.43 22.99 6.13
N HIS A 6 3.50 22.54 6.99
CA HIS A 6 2.61 21.42 6.68
C HIS A 6 1.59 21.75 5.60
N VAL A 7 1.00 22.94 5.68
CA VAL A 7 -0.03 23.42 4.74
C VAL A 7 0.49 23.50 3.30
N ILE A 8 1.79 23.73 3.11
CA ILE A 8 2.41 23.77 1.78
C ILE A 8 3.04 22.43 1.41
N SER A 9 3.83 21.83 2.31
CA SER A 9 4.59 20.62 2.01
C SER A 9 3.72 19.38 1.82
N MET A 10 2.62 19.23 2.58
CA MET A 10 1.76 18.06 2.46
C MET A 10 0.98 18.04 1.14
N PRO A 11 0.30 19.13 0.70
CA PRO A 11 -0.35 19.15 -0.62
C PRO A 11 0.65 19.02 -1.77
N LEU A 12 1.83 19.64 -1.67
CA LEU A 12 2.88 19.50 -2.68
C LEU A 12 3.35 18.04 -2.80
N TYR A 13 3.62 17.40 -1.66
CA TYR A 13 4.06 16.01 -1.62
C TYR A 13 2.96 15.05 -2.09
N LEU A 14 1.70 15.28 -1.71
CA LEU A 14 0.55 14.51 -2.18
C LEU A 14 0.37 14.66 -3.70
N SER A 15 0.53 15.86 -4.24
CA SER A 15 0.46 16.13 -5.68
C SER A 15 1.58 15.41 -6.44
N LEU A 16 2.80 15.43 -5.89
CA LEU A 16 3.93 14.67 -6.42
C LEU A 16 3.62 13.17 -6.45
N LEU A 17 3.10 12.61 -5.36
CA LEU A 17 2.74 11.19 -5.27
C LEU A 17 1.64 10.79 -6.26
N LEU A 18 0.59 11.61 -6.41
CA LEU A 18 -0.43 11.38 -7.43
C LEU A 18 0.16 11.44 -8.84
N GLY A 19 1.07 12.39 -9.10
CA GLY A 19 1.82 12.49 -10.35
C GLY A 19 2.65 11.23 -10.62
N ILE A 20 3.38 10.72 -9.63
CA ILE A 20 4.15 9.48 -9.67
C ILE A 20 3.25 8.29 -10.03
N ILE A 21 2.09 8.14 -9.38
CA ILE A 21 1.15 7.06 -9.70
C ILE A 21 0.70 7.15 -11.15
N VAL A 22 0.27 8.32 -11.62
CA VAL A 22 -0.18 8.52 -13.01
C VAL A 22 0.94 8.21 -13.99
N PHE A 23 2.14 8.73 -13.74
CA PHE A 23 3.29 8.61 -14.62
C PHE A 23 3.76 7.15 -14.75
N PHE A 24 4.01 6.47 -13.63
CA PHE A 24 4.49 5.07 -13.66
C PHE A 24 3.42 4.07 -14.11
N ARG A 25 2.13 4.38 -13.90
CA ARG A 25 1.07 3.59 -14.55
C ARG A 25 1.11 3.74 -16.06
N LYS A 26 1.17 4.96 -16.61
CA LYS A 26 1.23 5.15 -18.06
C LYS A 26 2.50 4.60 -18.70
N HIS A 27 3.65 4.77 -18.03
CA HIS A 27 4.96 4.36 -18.54
C HIS A 27 5.45 3.07 -17.86
N TYR A 28 4.75 1.96 -18.08
CA TYR A 28 5.02 0.67 -17.41
C TYR A 28 6.46 0.15 -17.60
N LYS A 29 7.08 0.34 -18.78
CA LYS A 29 8.49 -0.01 -19.02
C LYS A 29 9.44 0.82 -18.16
N LEU A 30 9.26 2.14 -18.22
CA LEU A 30 10.07 3.07 -17.44
C LEU A 30 9.90 2.78 -15.95
N SER A 31 8.70 2.43 -15.49
CA SER A 31 8.47 1.98 -14.12
C SER A 31 9.34 0.77 -13.76
N ALA A 32 9.31 -0.30 -14.55
CA ALA A 32 10.11 -1.49 -14.25
C ALA A 32 11.61 -1.19 -14.19
N TYR A 33 12.14 -0.45 -15.17
CA TYR A 33 13.56 -0.10 -15.22
C TYR A 33 13.96 0.90 -14.14
N PHE A 34 13.11 1.87 -13.82
CA PHE A 34 13.35 2.84 -12.75
C PHE A 34 13.44 2.14 -11.39
N TRP A 35 12.48 1.27 -11.07
CA TRP A 35 12.51 0.53 -9.80
C TRP A 35 13.67 -0.45 -9.76
N LEU A 36 14.06 -1.05 -10.89
CA LEU A 36 15.28 -1.86 -10.95
C LEU A 36 16.53 -1.00 -10.68
N ALA A 37 16.63 0.16 -11.34
CA ALA A 37 17.73 1.11 -11.15
C ALA A 37 17.76 1.69 -9.73
N SER A 38 16.64 1.72 -9.01
CA SER A 38 16.61 2.16 -7.61
C SER A 38 17.50 1.31 -6.70
N LEU A 39 17.79 0.04 -7.06
CA LEU A 39 18.76 -0.79 -6.35
C LEU A 39 20.19 -0.24 -6.45
N LEU A 40 20.51 0.54 -7.48
CA LEU A 40 21.81 1.20 -7.60
C LEU A 40 21.98 2.37 -6.61
N THR A 41 20.90 2.77 -5.93
CA THR A 41 20.94 3.80 -4.88
C THR A 41 21.29 3.24 -3.49
N ILE A 42 21.56 1.93 -3.37
CA ILE A 42 22.07 1.28 -2.15
C ILE A 42 23.24 2.06 -1.49
N PRO A 43 24.26 2.55 -2.24
CA PRO A 43 25.34 3.35 -1.64
C PRO A 43 24.82 4.63 -0.96
N LEU A 44 23.81 5.28 -1.54
CA LEU A 44 23.19 6.47 -0.95
C LEU A 44 22.43 6.13 0.34
N TRP A 45 21.84 4.95 0.45
CA TRP A 45 21.15 4.51 1.67
C TRP A 45 22.14 4.29 2.82
N MET A 46 23.31 3.74 2.50
CA MET A 46 24.40 3.58 3.47
C MET A 46 24.94 4.94 3.94
N MET A 47 25.07 5.91 3.03
CA MET A 47 25.49 7.28 3.37
C MET A 47 24.42 8.09 4.10
N GLY A 48 23.13 7.81 3.84
CA GLY A 48 21.98 8.48 4.44
C GLY A 48 21.64 8.01 5.87
N ASN A 49 22.52 7.26 6.52
CA ASN A 49 22.32 6.68 7.85
C ASN A 49 21.03 5.84 7.96
N VAL A 50 20.73 5.00 6.95
CA VAL A 50 19.70 3.95 7.10
C VAL A 50 20.22 2.92 8.10
N ASP A 51 19.98 3.20 9.38
CA ASP A 51 20.44 2.39 10.50
C ASP A 51 19.38 1.35 10.92
N GLY A 52 19.86 0.14 11.19
CA GLY A 52 19.07 -1.01 11.60
C GLY A 52 18.60 -1.92 10.46
N TRP A 53 18.78 -3.24 10.67
CA TRP A 53 18.31 -4.32 9.78
C TRP A 53 16.84 -4.18 9.38
N PHE A 54 15.99 -3.72 10.30
CA PHE A 54 14.56 -3.57 10.06
C PHE A 54 14.24 -2.58 8.92
N ARG A 55 14.94 -1.44 8.85
CA ARG A 55 14.71 -0.45 7.78
C ARG A 55 15.16 -0.97 6.43
N TRP A 56 16.31 -1.65 6.40
CA TRP A 56 16.82 -2.34 5.20
C TRP A 56 15.84 -3.38 4.69
N ALA A 57 15.41 -4.29 5.56
CA ALA A 57 14.44 -5.31 5.23
C ALA A 57 13.14 -4.70 4.69
N LYS A 58 12.65 -3.61 5.30
CA LYS A 58 11.44 -2.92 4.84
C LYS A 58 11.58 -2.36 3.44
N ILE A 59 12.64 -1.60 3.16
CA ILE A 59 12.87 -0.99 1.84
C ILE A 59 12.96 -2.07 0.76
N VAL A 60 13.76 -3.12 1.01
CA VAL A 60 13.95 -4.23 0.07
C VAL A 60 12.64 -5.00 -0.15
N SER A 61 11.88 -5.27 0.93
CA SER A 61 10.59 -5.96 0.88
C SER A 61 9.51 -5.21 0.10
N VAL A 62 9.69 -3.91 -0.16
CA VAL A 62 8.78 -3.10 -0.97
C VAL A 62 9.29 -2.93 -2.39
N ILE A 63 10.59 -2.66 -2.57
CA ILE A 63 11.18 -2.44 -3.89
C ILE A 63 11.16 -3.71 -4.73
N ILE A 64 11.52 -4.87 -4.17
CA ILE A 64 11.55 -6.14 -4.92
C ILE A 64 10.17 -6.48 -5.50
N PRO A 65 9.07 -6.51 -4.72
CA PRO A 65 7.74 -6.73 -5.28
C PRO A 65 7.34 -5.67 -6.30
N THR A 66 7.73 -4.41 -6.11
CA THR A 66 7.46 -3.33 -7.08
C THR A 66 8.15 -3.58 -8.43
N ILE A 67 9.40 -4.04 -8.42
CA ILE A 67 10.13 -4.46 -9.62
C ILE A 67 9.41 -5.63 -10.30
N ILE A 68 9.03 -6.65 -9.52
CA ILE A 68 8.33 -7.85 -10.02
C ILE A 68 6.98 -7.47 -10.64
N VAL A 69 6.22 -6.56 -10.03
CA VAL A 69 5.01 -5.99 -10.63
C VAL A 69 5.35 -5.33 -11.96
N GLY A 70 6.36 -4.45 -12.00
CA GLY A 70 6.80 -3.78 -13.23
C GLY A 70 7.09 -4.77 -14.38
N PHE A 71 7.84 -5.83 -14.11
CA PHE A 71 8.12 -6.87 -15.11
C PHE A 71 6.90 -7.70 -15.49
N SER A 72 6.01 -8.02 -14.53
CA SER A 72 4.76 -8.74 -14.82
C SER A 72 3.84 -7.91 -15.72
N ARG A 73 3.79 -6.59 -15.52
CA ARG A 73 3.07 -5.65 -16.40
C ARG A 73 3.61 -5.68 -17.82
N ILE A 74 4.94 -5.65 -18.00
CA ILE A 74 5.58 -5.79 -19.32
C ILE A 74 5.23 -7.13 -19.96
N ALA A 75 5.32 -8.22 -19.19
CA ALA A 75 5.06 -9.57 -19.66
C ALA A 75 3.65 -9.68 -20.28
N ILE A 76 2.66 -9.09 -19.61
CA ILE A 76 1.25 -9.16 -19.99
C ILE A 76 0.91 -8.16 -21.10
N TYR A 77 1.35 -6.90 -20.97
CA TYR A 77 1.04 -5.86 -21.95
C TYR A 77 1.66 -6.16 -23.32
N GLU A 78 2.90 -6.63 -23.35
CA GLU A 78 3.61 -6.96 -24.61
C GLU A 78 3.43 -8.43 -25.03
N ASN A 79 2.67 -9.22 -24.25
CA ASN A 79 2.51 -10.66 -24.42
C ASN A 79 3.85 -11.40 -24.68
N LYS A 80 4.89 -11.05 -23.92
CA LYS A 80 6.24 -11.60 -24.10
C LYS A 80 6.23 -13.12 -23.94
N GLN A 81 6.98 -13.80 -24.80
CA GLN A 81 7.12 -15.25 -24.78
C GLN A 81 8.47 -15.64 -24.17
N GLY A 82 8.48 -16.73 -23.40
CA GLY A 82 9.67 -17.26 -22.74
C GLY A 82 9.36 -17.85 -21.36
N ARG A 83 10.26 -18.68 -20.81
CA ARG A 83 10.02 -19.41 -19.55
C ARG A 83 9.71 -18.47 -18.38
N ILE A 84 10.49 -17.40 -18.23
CA ILE A 84 10.33 -16.41 -17.15
C ILE A 84 9.08 -15.55 -17.38
N TRP A 85 8.87 -15.07 -18.61
CA TRP A 85 7.69 -14.24 -18.94
C TRP A 85 6.39 -15.02 -18.78
N ASN A 86 6.36 -16.29 -19.19
CA ASN A 86 5.19 -17.15 -19.01
C ASN A 86 4.93 -17.40 -17.53
N PHE A 87 5.97 -17.57 -16.70
CA PHE A 87 5.80 -17.68 -15.25
C PHE A 87 5.18 -16.42 -14.63
N LEU A 88 5.63 -15.22 -15.01
CA LEU A 88 5.08 -13.96 -14.50
C LEU A 88 3.63 -13.68 -14.94
N LYS A 89 3.18 -14.31 -16.05
CA LYS A 89 1.80 -14.20 -16.55
C LYS A 89 0.83 -15.17 -15.87
N ARG A 90 1.32 -16.15 -15.13
CA ARG A 90 0.49 -17.21 -14.52
C ARG A 90 -0.42 -16.64 -13.45
N ASP A 91 -1.66 -17.12 -13.42
CA ASP A 91 -2.62 -16.73 -12.38
C ASP A 91 -2.15 -17.20 -10.99
N GLU A 92 -1.45 -18.34 -10.89
CA GLU A 92 -0.91 -18.82 -9.61
C GLU A 92 0.17 -17.89 -9.06
N PHE A 93 0.85 -17.12 -9.92
CA PHE A 93 1.84 -16.13 -9.47
C PHE A 93 1.18 -14.96 -8.72
N LEU A 94 -0.13 -14.75 -8.84
CA LEU A 94 -0.85 -13.73 -8.06
C LEU A 94 -0.81 -14.00 -6.55
N TRP A 95 -0.61 -15.27 -6.13
CA TRP A 95 -0.38 -15.61 -4.73
C TRP A 95 0.87 -14.94 -4.14
N PHE A 96 1.87 -14.65 -4.97
CA PHE A 96 3.05 -13.89 -4.53
C PHE A 96 2.66 -12.50 -4.06
N PHE A 97 1.87 -11.75 -4.84
CA PHE A 97 1.43 -10.40 -4.46
C PHE A 97 0.48 -10.41 -3.27
N TYR A 98 -0.41 -11.42 -3.21
CA TYR A 98 -1.23 -11.66 -2.04
C TYR A 98 -0.38 -11.87 -0.77
N ALA A 99 0.64 -12.74 -0.85
CA ALA A 99 1.51 -13.04 0.27
C ALA A 99 2.31 -11.81 0.73
N ILE A 100 2.82 -10.99 -0.20
CA ILE A 100 3.50 -9.74 0.13
C ILE A 100 2.57 -8.76 0.86
N LEU A 101 1.33 -8.58 0.38
CA LEU A 101 0.35 -7.72 1.06
C LEU A 101 0.02 -8.26 2.45
N PHE A 102 -0.24 -9.56 2.56
CA PHE A 102 -0.52 -10.24 3.83
C PHE A 102 0.65 -10.05 4.81
N LEU A 103 1.88 -10.32 4.39
CA LEU A 103 3.07 -10.14 5.22
C LEU A 103 3.26 -8.69 5.64
N ASN A 104 2.99 -7.73 4.76
CA ASN A 104 3.08 -6.31 5.08
C ASN A 104 2.09 -5.89 6.19
N ILE A 105 0.86 -6.41 6.14
CA ILE A 105 -0.15 -6.18 7.19
C ILE A 105 0.23 -6.92 8.47
N ALA A 106 0.62 -8.20 8.37
CA ALA A 106 0.97 -9.03 9.50
C ALA A 106 2.18 -8.48 10.27
N GLU A 107 3.22 -8.02 9.59
CA GLU A 107 4.41 -7.40 10.20
C GLU A 107 4.04 -6.16 11.03
N ALA A 108 3.24 -5.25 10.45
CA ALA A 108 2.78 -4.06 11.16
C ALA A 108 1.80 -4.41 12.30
N THR A 109 0.99 -5.45 12.14
CA THR A 109 0.09 -5.97 13.19
C THR A 109 0.87 -6.51 14.38
N ILE A 110 1.92 -7.31 14.14
CA ILE A 110 2.81 -7.80 15.21
C ILE A 110 3.46 -6.62 15.92
N LYS A 111 3.89 -5.61 15.16
CA LYS A 111 4.51 -4.41 15.73
C LYS A 111 3.52 -3.58 16.55
N ASP A 112 2.26 -3.44 16.12
CA ASP A 112 1.20 -2.84 16.94
C ASP A 112 1.02 -3.55 18.29
N VAL A 113 1.11 -4.89 18.33
CA VAL A 113 1.08 -5.65 19.59
C VAL A 113 2.26 -5.26 20.48
N THR A 114 3.47 -5.15 19.92
CA THR A 114 4.66 -4.74 20.69
C THR A 114 4.58 -3.31 21.21
N LEU A 115 3.81 -2.44 20.54
CA LEU A 115 3.57 -1.06 20.94
C LEU A 115 2.38 -0.93 21.93
N GLY A 116 1.74 -2.04 22.31
CA GLY A 116 0.59 -2.04 23.23
C GLY A 116 -0.74 -1.59 22.59
N ASN A 117 -0.80 -1.50 21.26
CA ASN A 117 -1.97 -1.05 20.51
C ASN A 117 -2.88 -2.24 20.11
N TYR A 118 -3.39 -2.96 21.11
CA TYR A 118 -4.06 -4.25 20.90
C TYR A 118 -5.32 -4.19 20.03
N PHE A 119 -6.13 -3.14 20.14
CA PHE A 119 -7.34 -3.00 19.32
C PHE A 119 -7.00 -2.75 17.84
N ASN A 120 -5.97 -1.92 17.56
CA ASN A 120 -5.51 -1.74 16.19
C ASN A 120 -4.83 -3.00 15.65
N ALA A 121 -4.09 -3.74 16.48
CA ALA A 121 -3.55 -5.04 16.10
C ALA A 121 -4.65 -6.04 15.74
N ALA A 122 -5.73 -6.11 16.54
CA ALA A 122 -6.89 -6.94 16.24
C ALA A 122 -7.54 -6.54 14.91
N CYS A 123 -7.63 -5.23 14.61
CA CYS A 123 -8.07 -4.76 13.31
C CYS A 123 -7.14 -5.21 12.17
N GLY A 124 -5.82 -5.10 12.35
CA GLY A 124 -4.83 -5.58 11.38
C GLY A 124 -4.94 -7.08 11.10
N PHE A 125 -5.16 -7.88 12.14
CA PHE A 125 -5.42 -9.32 12.00
C PHE A 125 -6.70 -9.60 11.18
N LEU A 126 -7.79 -8.89 11.46
CA LEU A 126 -9.04 -9.03 10.72
C LEU A 126 -8.91 -8.52 9.26
N LEU A 127 -8.07 -7.51 9.02
CA LEU A 127 -7.71 -7.08 7.67
C LEU A 127 -6.98 -8.17 6.88
N CYS A 128 -6.06 -8.92 7.52
CA CYS A 128 -5.42 -10.09 6.92
C CYS A 128 -6.43 -11.17 6.52
N VAL A 129 -7.43 -11.43 7.36
CA VAL A 129 -8.48 -12.43 7.12
C VAL A 129 -9.44 -12.01 6.00
N THR A 130 -9.59 -10.70 5.79
CA THR A 130 -10.52 -10.12 4.80
C THR A 130 -9.83 -9.71 3.50
N ILE A 131 -8.56 -10.08 3.27
CA ILE A 131 -7.94 -9.91 1.97
C ILE A 131 -8.66 -10.83 0.96
N PRO A 132 -9.15 -10.31 -0.18
CA PRO A 132 -9.74 -11.17 -1.21
C PRO A 132 -8.73 -12.21 -1.71
N PHE A 133 -9.11 -13.48 -1.75
CA PHE A 133 -8.18 -14.56 -2.12
C PHE A 133 -7.71 -14.48 -3.58
N ALA A 134 -6.41 -14.64 -3.79
CA ALA A 134 -5.83 -14.90 -5.12
C ALA A 134 -6.06 -16.37 -5.53
N PRO A 135 -6.11 -16.71 -6.83
CA PRO A 135 -6.18 -15.81 -7.98
C PRO A 135 -7.59 -15.28 -8.25
N THR A 136 -8.62 -15.77 -7.55
CA THR A 136 -10.03 -15.49 -7.91
C THR A 136 -10.36 -14.00 -7.95
N PHE A 137 -9.85 -13.22 -7.00
CA PHE A 137 -10.12 -11.77 -6.88
C PHE A 137 -8.92 -10.88 -7.21
N TRP A 138 -7.89 -11.46 -7.83
CA TRP A 138 -6.70 -10.73 -8.28
C TRP A 138 -6.55 -10.92 -9.78
N LYS A 139 -6.14 -9.89 -10.49
CA LYS A 139 -5.78 -10.03 -11.90
C LYS A 139 -4.87 -8.89 -12.34
N PHE A 140 -4.16 -9.10 -13.42
CA PHE A 140 -3.64 -8.00 -14.20
C PHE A 140 -4.71 -7.56 -15.21
N ALA A 141 -5.05 -6.26 -15.20
CA ALA A 141 -6.05 -5.72 -16.10
C ALA A 141 -5.52 -5.70 -17.54
N LYS A 142 -5.99 -6.64 -18.39
CA LYS A 142 -5.61 -6.69 -19.81
C LYS A 142 -5.98 -5.41 -20.57
N GLU A 143 -7.00 -4.70 -20.10
CA GLU A 143 -7.42 -3.40 -20.63
C GLU A 143 -6.69 -2.26 -19.91
N GLY A 144 -6.04 -1.38 -20.68
CA GLY A 144 -5.22 -0.29 -20.15
C GLY A 144 -3.76 -0.69 -19.97
N TYR A 145 -3.12 -0.25 -18.88
CA TYR A 145 -1.66 -0.38 -18.70
C TYR A 145 -1.24 -1.66 -17.97
N ALA A 146 -1.96 -2.77 -18.15
CA ALA A 146 -1.68 -4.04 -17.48
C ALA A 146 -1.59 -3.95 -15.95
N ASP A 147 -2.36 -3.06 -15.30
CA ASP A 147 -2.21 -2.81 -13.86
C ASP A 147 -2.56 -4.03 -13.00
N LEU A 148 -1.86 -4.18 -11.86
CA LEU A 148 -2.21 -5.19 -10.86
C LEU A 148 -3.45 -4.73 -10.10
N VAL A 149 -4.52 -5.49 -10.25
CA VAL A 149 -5.82 -5.17 -9.69
C VAL A 149 -6.18 -6.24 -8.67
N ALA A 150 -6.41 -5.80 -7.43
CA ALA A 150 -7.09 -6.59 -6.42
C ALA A 150 -8.50 -6.03 -6.28
N TYR A 151 -9.51 -6.89 -6.35
CA TYR A 151 -10.91 -6.51 -6.23
C TYR A 151 -11.31 -6.25 -4.77
N THR A 152 -10.64 -5.29 -4.15
CA THR A 152 -10.98 -4.83 -2.80
C THR A 152 -12.18 -3.89 -2.84
N THR A 153 -12.98 -3.94 -1.78
CA THR A 153 -14.10 -3.00 -1.61
C THR A 153 -13.61 -1.65 -1.11
N GLY A 154 -14.32 -0.55 -1.42
CA GLY A 154 -13.98 0.77 -0.89
C GLY A 154 -13.95 0.82 0.64
N SER A 155 -14.83 0.07 1.30
CA SER A 155 -14.82 -0.08 2.77
C SER A 155 -13.53 -0.74 3.27
N TRP A 156 -13.04 -1.78 2.59
CA TRP A 156 -11.76 -2.41 2.94
C TRP A 156 -10.61 -1.43 2.79
N ASN A 157 -10.56 -0.70 1.67
CA ASN A 157 -9.51 0.30 1.43
C ASN A 157 -9.51 1.37 2.53
N PHE A 158 -10.69 1.89 2.90
CA PHE A 158 -10.82 2.87 3.98
C PHE A 158 -10.35 2.33 5.33
N ILE A 159 -10.78 1.13 5.73
CA ILE A 159 -10.39 0.53 7.01
C ILE A 159 -8.88 0.25 7.02
N TYR A 160 -8.33 -0.29 5.93
CA TYR A 160 -6.90 -0.52 5.79
C TYR A 160 -6.10 0.79 5.85
N THR A 161 -6.56 1.85 5.17
CA THR A 161 -5.96 3.19 5.21
C THR A 161 -5.97 3.77 6.63
N SER A 162 -7.10 3.68 7.33
CA SER A 162 -7.26 4.15 8.73
C SER A 162 -6.41 3.34 9.71
N TRP A 163 -6.39 2.02 9.58
CA TRP A 163 -5.56 1.12 10.38
C TRP A 163 -4.07 1.42 10.21
N ASN A 164 -3.62 1.61 8.97
CA ASN A 164 -2.22 1.90 8.66
C ASN A 164 -1.81 3.29 9.17
N ALA A 165 -2.71 4.28 9.09
CA ALA A 165 -2.48 5.60 9.68
C ALA A 165 -2.31 5.50 11.21
N CYS A 166 -3.20 4.77 11.89
CA CYS A 166 -3.13 4.55 13.34
C CYS A 166 -1.82 3.84 13.74
N PHE A 167 -1.40 2.83 12.97
CA PHE A 167 -0.12 2.14 13.18
C PHE A 167 1.08 3.10 13.10
N VAL A 168 1.18 3.91 12.03
CA VAL A 168 2.30 4.84 11.88
C VAL A 168 2.28 5.96 12.92
N TYR A 169 1.08 6.38 13.32
CA TYR A 169 0.89 7.34 14.41
C TYR A 169 1.49 6.82 15.73
N ALA A 170 1.44 5.51 15.99
CA ALA A 170 2.11 4.88 17.12
C ALA A 170 3.62 4.65 16.90
N GLU A 171 4.01 4.11 15.74
CA GLU A 171 5.38 3.65 15.49
C GLU A 171 6.37 4.81 15.35
N SER A 172 5.99 5.87 14.65
CA SER A 172 6.91 6.94 14.25
C SER A 172 6.18 8.27 14.09
N PRO A 173 5.78 8.92 15.19
CA PRO A 173 4.99 10.15 15.15
C PRO A 173 5.65 11.29 14.37
N THR A 174 6.99 11.36 14.38
CA THR A 174 7.77 12.33 13.60
C THR A 174 7.48 12.25 12.10
N TYR A 175 7.20 11.05 11.57
CA TYR A 175 6.96 10.79 10.14
C TYR A 175 5.48 10.61 9.80
N PHE A 176 4.58 10.84 10.76
CA PHE A 176 3.16 10.58 10.56
C PHE A 176 2.56 11.46 9.46
N ALA A 177 2.90 12.75 9.38
CA ALA A 177 2.37 13.63 8.33
C ALA A 177 2.75 13.17 6.92
N SER A 178 4.01 12.80 6.67
CA SER A 178 4.43 12.30 5.35
C SER A 178 3.84 10.92 5.04
N SER A 179 3.65 10.09 6.07
CA SER A 179 2.99 8.79 5.93
C SER A 179 1.49 8.91 5.66
N LEU A 180 0.85 9.93 6.23
CA LEU A 180 -0.54 10.27 5.94
C LEU A 180 -0.69 10.69 4.48
N CYS A 181 0.26 11.46 3.93
CA CYS A 181 0.24 11.83 2.50
C CYS A 181 0.27 10.62 1.56
N ILE A 182 1.08 9.59 1.86
CA ILE A 182 1.16 8.39 1.00
C ILE A 182 -0.09 7.54 1.09
N LEU A 183 -0.71 7.49 2.27
CA LEU A 183 -1.97 6.79 2.51
C LEU A 183 -3.13 7.50 1.79
N LEU A 184 -3.23 8.82 1.95
CA LEU A 184 -4.21 9.64 1.27
C LEU A 184 -4.03 9.61 -0.25
N ALA A 185 -2.80 9.67 -0.77
CA ALA A 185 -2.57 9.55 -2.20
C ALA A 185 -3.02 8.20 -2.76
N ALA A 186 -2.78 7.11 -2.02
CA ALA A 186 -3.21 5.76 -2.40
C ALA A 186 -4.74 5.58 -2.35
N GLU A 187 -5.43 6.24 -1.42
CA GLU A 187 -6.90 6.21 -1.28
C GLU A 187 -7.60 7.15 -2.28
N LEU A 188 -7.10 8.38 -2.41
CA LEU A 188 -7.70 9.42 -3.24
C LEU A 188 -7.61 9.09 -4.73
N TYR A 189 -6.53 8.43 -5.16
CA TYR A 189 -6.34 8.10 -6.57
C TYR A 189 -7.44 7.16 -7.15
N PRO A 190 -7.74 6.02 -6.52
CA PRO A 190 -8.89 5.18 -6.88
C PRO A 190 -10.23 5.92 -6.84
N VAL A 191 -10.44 6.79 -5.85
CA VAL A 191 -11.68 7.58 -5.71
C VAL A 191 -11.83 8.56 -6.88
N ILE A 192 -10.79 9.33 -7.22
CA ILE A 192 -10.79 10.24 -8.38
C ILE A 192 -11.07 9.48 -9.68
N LYS A 193 -10.57 8.25 -9.80
CA LYS A 193 -10.77 7.43 -11.01
C LYS A 193 -12.05 6.60 -10.99
N GLY A 194 -12.83 6.62 -9.90
CA GLY A 194 -14.02 5.78 -9.72
C GLY A 194 -13.72 4.27 -9.75
N ARG A 195 -12.45 3.89 -9.54
CA ARG A 195 -11.91 2.53 -9.74
C ARG A 195 -11.17 2.07 -8.49
N PRO A 196 -11.89 1.59 -7.45
CA PRO A 196 -11.30 1.20 -6.15
C PRO A 196 -10.26 0.09 -6.29
N GLU A 197 -10.35 -0.71 -7.35
CA GLU A 197 -9.49 -1.86 -7.61
C GLU A 197 -8.04 -1.45 -7.98
N LEU A 198 -7.81 -0.15 -8.22
CA LEU A 198 -6.49 0.45 -8.41
C LEU A 198 -5.75 0.74 -7.09
N TYR A 199 -6.40 0.54 -5.94
CA TYR A 199 -5.84 0.88 -4.64
C TYR A 199 -4.49 0.21 -4.39
N ILE A 200 -4.38 -1.10 -4.66
CA ILE A 200 -3.14 -1.85 -4.45
C ILE A 200 -2.01 -1.33 -5.35
N THR A 201 -2.27 -1.08 -6.64
CA THR A 201 -1.26 -0.48 -7.53
C THR A 201 -0.83 0.91 -7.06
N ALA A 202 -1.77 1.75 -6.63
CA ALA A 202 -1.47 3.08 -6.08
C ALA A 202 -0.63 2.98 -4.80
N ARG A 203 -0.94 2.01 -3.93
CA ARG A 203 -0.22 1.74 -2.69
C ARG A 203 1.21 1.27 -2.92
N ILE A 204 1.41 0.37 -3.88
CA ILE A 204 2.75 -0.12 -4.27
C ILE A 204 3.64 1.06 -4.68
N TYR A 205 3.16 1.93 -5.58
CA TYR A 205 3.97 3.05 -6.05
C TYR A 205 4.19 4.14 -5.00
N THR A 206 3.17 4.51 -4.24
CA THR A 206 3.31 5.54 -3.20
C THR A 206 4.24 5.10 -2.08
N LEU A 207 4.12 3.85 -1.63
CA LEU A 207 4.98 3.29 -0.59
C LEU A 207 6.43 3.14 -1.08
N ALA A 208 6.64 2.59 -2.28
CA ALA A 208 7.97 2.45 -2.86
C ALA A 208 8.66 3.81 -3.07
N ALA A 209 7.94 4.80 -3.60
CA ALA A 209 8.47 6.14 -3.81
C ALA A 209 8.83 6.82 -2.48
N HIS A 210 7.96 6.71 -1.48
CA HIS A 210 8.20 7.30 -0.17
C HIS A 210 9.42 6.69 0.52
N LEU A 211 9.51 5.37 0.55
CA LEU A 211 10.65 4.68 1.16
C LEU A 211 11.96 4.96 0.42
N LEU A 212 11.94 5.02 -0.91
CA LEU A 212 13.12 5.35 -1.70
C LEU A 212 13.58 6.79 -1.44
N ILE A 213 12.66 7.77 -1.45
CA ILE A 213 12.98 9.17 -1.14
C ILE A 213 13.58 9.26 0.26
N ARG A 214 12.93 8.63 1.26
CA ARG A 214 13.41 8.62 2.64
C ARG A 214 14.80 7.97 2.79
N ALA A 215 15.08 6.92 2.04
CA ALA A 215 16.35 6.22 2.07
C ALA A 215 17.49 7.02 1.42
N CYS A 216 17.20 7.75 0.33
CA CYS A 216 18.19 8.58 -0.35
C CYS A 216 18.38 9.95 0.30
N TYR A 217 17.30 10.56 0.80
CA TYR A 217 17.31 11.89 1.38
C TYR A 217 16.15 12.08 2.36
N ASP A 218 16.43 11.97 3.66
CA ASP A 218 15.40 12.07 4.71
C ASP A 218 15.02 13.52 5.05
N ILE A 219 14.32 14.17 4.12
CA ILE A 219 13.84 15.56 4.28
C ILE A 219 12.62 15.68 5.21
N PHE A 220 11.87 14.60 5.41
CA PHE A 220 10.55 14.64 6.05
C PHE A 220 10.56 15.19 7.48
N PRO A 221 11.54 14.86 8.36
CA PRO A 221 11.61 15.45 9.69
C PRO A 221 11.89 16.96 9.71
N GLN A 222 12.36 17.54 8.60
CA GLN A 222 12.66 18.97 8.50
C GLN A 222 11.43 19.77 8.01
N VAL A 223 10.68 19.20 7.05
CA VAL A 223 9.55 19.91 6.40
C VAL A 223 8.17 19.47 6.89
N MET A 224 8.04 18.25 7.42
CA MET A 224 6.79 17.59 7.78
C MET A 224 6.86 16.90 9.15
N ASN A 225 7.54 17.52 10.12
CA ASN A 225 7.65 16.97 11.48
C ASN A 225 6.30 17.01 12.22
N SER A 226 5.72 15.85 12.49
CA SER A 226 4.45 15.73 13.22
C SER A 226 4.59 15.16 14.63
N SER A 227 5.78 15.24 15.23
CA SER A 227 6.02 14.70 16.58
C SER A 227 5.06 15.28 17.63
N THR A 228 4.68 16.55 17.48
CA THR A 228 3.75 17.26 18.37
C THR A 228 2.29 16.82 18.20
N TRP A 229 1.96 16.07 17.16
CA TRP A 229 0.59 15.60 16.92
C TRP A 229 0.27 14.37 17.77
N PHE A 230 1.28 13.70 18.32
CA PHE A 230 1.09 12.46 19.06
C PHE A 230 0.31 12.66 20.35
N ASN A 231 -0.76 11.89 20.51
CA ASN A 231 -1.56 11.83 21.72
C ASN A 231 -1.97 10.37 21.96
N SER A 232 -1.66 9.86 23.16
CA SER A 232 -1.88 8.47 23.53
C SER A 232 -3.36 8.10 23.70
N GLU A 233 -4.21 9.04 24.11
CA GLU A 233 -5.67 8.85 24.22
C GLU A 233 -6.31 8.78 22.84
N VAL A 234 -5.88 9.66 21.93
CA VAL A 234 -6.31 9.63 20.52
C VAL A 234 -5.90 8.32 19.87
N LEU A 235 -4.67 7.86 20.10
CA LEU A 235 -4.18 6.57 19.59
C LEU A 235 -5.08 5.40 20.03
N LYS A 236 -5.36 5.30 21.35
CA LYS A 236 -6.20 4.24 21.90
C LYS A 236 -7.63 4.29 21.34
N SER A 237 -8.22 5.48 21.32
CA SER A 237 -9.59 5.68 20.82
C SER A 237 -9.69 5.35 19.34
N TRP A 238 -8.69 5.73 18.53
CA TRP A 238 -8.63 5.40 17.12
C TRP A 238 -8.51 3.90 16.89
N GLY A 239 -7.65 3.20 17.65
CA GLY A 239 -7.55 1.74 17.59
C GLY A 239 -8.89 1.05 17.88
N VAL A 240 -9.64 1.53 18.89
CA VAL A 240 -10.98 1.02 19.22
C VAL A 240 -11.97 1.28 18.08
N ILE A 241 -11.98 2.49 17.51
CA ILE A 241 -12.86 2.83 16.38
C ILE A 241 -12.57 1.91 15.19
N ASN A 242 -11.30 1.71 14.84
CA ASN A 242 -10.90 0.80 13.77
C ASN A 242 -11.42 -0.62 14.03
N PHE A 243 -11.31 -1.12 15.26
CA PHE A 243 -11.82 -2.43 15.66
C PHE A 243 -13.36 -2.53 15.55
N VAL A 244 -14.08 -1.51 16.00
CA VAL A 244 -15.56 -1.49 15.94
C VAL A 244 -16.04 -1.47 14.48
N ILE A 245 -15.32 -0.82 13.57
CA ILE A 245 -15.70 -0.76 12.15
C ILE A 245 -15.37 -2.05 11.41
N ILE A 246 -14.23 -2.68 11.67
CA ILE A 246 -13.82 -3.90 10.95
C ILE A 246 -14.67 -5.12 11.32
N VAL A 247 -15.19 -5.21 12.55
CA VAL A 247 -15.97 -6.37 12.99
C VAL A 247 -17.23 -6.58 12.14
N PRO A 248 -18.14 -5.58 11.97
CA PRO A 248 -19.27 -5.69 11.04
C PRO A 248 -18.84 -5.96 9.60
N TYR A 249 -17.73 -5.37 9.16
CA TYR A 249 -17.20 -5.57 7.82
C TYR A 249 -16.79 -7.03 7.58
N VAL A 250 -16.15 -7.68 8.56
CA VAL A 250 -15.77 -9.10 8.49
C VAL A 250 -17.01 -9.98 8.34
N PHE A 251 -18.05 -9.76 9.15
CA PHE A 251 -19.30 -10.51 9.04
C PHE A 251 -19.93 -10.37 7.66
N TRP A 252 -19.99 -9.13 7.15
CA TRP A 252 -20.48 -8.87 5.79
C TRP A 252 -19.62 -9.57 4.73
N HIS A 253 -18.28 -9.45 4.81
CA HIS A 253 -17.35 -10.06 3.86
C HIS A 253 -17.50 -11.59 3.82
N MET A 254 -17.56 -12.24 4.98
CA MET A 254 -17.78 -13.68 5.08
C MET A 254 -19.15 -14.11 4.56
N TRP A 255 -20.20 -13.32 4.83
CA TRP A 255 -21.53 -13.58 4.30
C TRP A 255 -21.57 -13.53 2.77
N GLN A 256 -20.88 -12.56 2.16
CA GLN A 256 -20.76 -12.44 0.69
C GLN A 256 -20.03 -13.64 0.07
N LEU A 257 -18.98 -14.13 0.73
CA LEU A 257 -18.25 -15.33 0.30
C LEU A 257 -19.13 -16.57 0.42
N HIS A 258 -19.81 -16.77 1.55
CA HIS A 258 -20.64 -17.95 1.78
C HIS A 258 -21.81 -18.07 0.79
N HIS A 259 -22.41 -16.95 0.40
CA HIS A 259 -23.54 -16.92 -0.56
C HIS A 259 -23.10 -16.79 -2.02
N ASN A 260 -21.80 -16.93 -2.34
CA ASN A 260 -21.24 -16.72 -3.69
C ASN A 260 -21.55 -15.36 -4.34
N LYS A 261 -21.99 -14.37 -3.56
CA LYS A 261 -22.28 -13.01 -4.02
C LYS A 261 -21.03 -12.15 -4.13
N ALA A 262 -19.90 -12.62 -3.60
CA ALA A 262 -18.59 -11.99 -3.69
C ALA A 262 -18.16 -11.65 -5.13
N ILE A 263 -18.58 -12.43 -6.14
CA ILE A 263 -18.29 -12.11 -7.55
C ILE A 263 -18.97 -10.78 -7.94
N ILE A 264 -20.20 -10.54 -7.49
CA ILE A 264 -20.94 -9.30 -7.78
C ILE A 264 -20.43 -8.17 -6.88
N SER A 265 -20.29 -8.40 -5.58
CA SER A 265 -19.92 -7.34 -4.63
C SER A 265 -18.46 -6.90 -4.74
N PHE A 266 -17.52 -7.82 -5.04
CA PHE A 266 -16.09 -7.51 -5.12
C PHE A 266 -15.66 -7.18 -6.54
N LYS A 267 -16.04 -8.00 -7.54
CA LYS A 267 -15.69 -7.70 -8.94
C LYS A 267 -16.59 -6.65 -9.59
N ARG A 268 -17.70 -6.26 -8.92
CA ARG A 268 -18.71 -5.34 -9.46
C ARG A 268 -19.18 -5.77 -10.86
N ALA A 269 -19.26 -7.08 -11.08
CA ALA A 269 -19.84 -7.62 -12.29
C ALA A 269 -21.29 -7.12 -12.37
N LYS A 270 -21.68 -6.50 -13.49
CA LYS A 270 -23.09 -6.18 -13.72
C LYS A 270 -23.87 -7.48 -13.63
N VAL A 271 -24.96 -7.46 -12.85
CA VAL A 271 -25.97 -8.51 -12.91
C VAL A 271 -26.47 -8.48 -14.36
N SER A 272 -26.16 -9.53 -15.12
CA SER A 272 -26.69 -9.74 -16.47
C SER A 272 -28.15 -10.12 -16.39
#